data_AF-A0A2N6P229-F1
#
_entry.id   AF-A0A2N6P229-F1
#
_cell.length_a   1.000
_cell.length_b   1.000
_cell.length_c   1.000
_cell.angle_alpha   90.00
_cell.angle_beta   90.00
_cell.angle_gamma   90.00
#
_symmetry.space_group_name_H-M   'P 1'
#
loop_
_entity.id
_entity.type
_entity.pdbx_description
1 polymer ?
#
loop_
_entity_poly.entity_id
_entity_poly.type
_entity_poly.pdbx_seq_one_letter_code
_entity_poly.pdbx_strand_id
1 'polypeptide(L)'
;MTNGDITDPEKLCAKLAKMHRENVSPTGQFGFHVTTCNGNIPQINTWNESWQVFFADGLRYMLAMDVKVNGEQPELVEAMQPIFDFVIPRLLGPLEQGPNRIRPALVHGDL
;
A
#
# COMPACT_ATOMS: atom_id res chain seq x y z
N MET A 1 -27.06 21.56 0.56
CA MET A 1 -25.58 21.58 0.57
C MET A 1 -25.17 22.77 -0.27
N THR A 2 -24.63 23.82 0.33
CA THR A 2 -24.20 25.03 -0.39
C THR A 2 -22.81 24.78 -0.99
N ASN A 3 -22.55 25.35 -2.18
CA ASN A 3 -21.29 25.23 -2.94
C ASN A 3 -20.03 25.78 -2.23
N GLY A 4 -20.05 25.97 -0.91
CA GLY A 4 -18.96 26.57 -0.11
C GLY A 4 -18.07 25.58 0.65
N ASP A 5 -18.45 24.30 0.74
CA ASP A 5 -17.73 23.29 1.54
C ASP A 5 -16.82 22.36 0.73
N ILE A 6 -16.83 22.46 -0.60
CA ILE A 6 -15.97 21.62 -1.44
C ILE A 6 -14.60 22.29 -1.53
N THR A 7 -13.60 21.64 -0.95
CA THR A 7 -12.20 22.08 -1.07
C THR A 7 -11.84 22.17 -2.53
N ASP A 8 -11.30 23.31 -2.95
CA ASP A 8 -10.77 23.54 -4.29
C ASP A 8 -9.88 22.36 -4.74
N PRO A 9 -10.29 21.59 -5.76
CA PRO A 9 -9.58 20.38 -6.18
C PRO A 9 -8.12 20.62 -6.53
N GLU A 10 -7.80 21.76 -7.15
CA GLU A 10 -6.41 22.08 -7.50
C GLU A 10 -5.55 22.26 -6.26
N LYS A 11 -6.07 22.96 -5.25
CA LYS A 11 -5.39 23.14 -3.97
C LYS A 11 -5.24 21.82 -3.21
N LEU A 12 -6.25 20.95 -3.24
CA LEU A 12 -6.17 19.63 -2.62
C LEU A 12 -5.08 18.78 -3.28
N CYS A 13 -5.13 18.63 -4.60
CA CYS A 13 -4.15 17.87 -5.37
C CYS A 13 -2.73 18.42 -5.18
N ALA A 14 -2.54 19.74 -5.16
CA ALA A 14 -1.23 20.36 -4.89
C ALA A 14 -0.70 20.00 -3.49
N LYS A 15 -1.56 20.02 -2.47
CA LYS A 15 -1.18 19.64 -1.09
C LYS A 15 -0.87 18.15 -0.98
N LEU A 16 -1.64 17.27 -1.62
CA LEU A 16 -1.38 15.83 -1.64
C LEU A 16 -0.07 15.49 -2.35
N ALA A 17 0.17 16.09 -3.52
CA ALA A 17 1.43 15.92 -4.24
C ALA A 17 2.63 16.43 -3.43
N LYS A 18 2.46 17.55 -2.71
CA LYS A 18 3.46 18.05 -1.76
C LYS A 18 3.73 17.04 -0.64
N MET A 19 2.68 16.51 -0.01
CA MET A 19 2.78 15.50 1.05
C MET A 19 3.56 14.26 0.57
N HIS A 20 3.18 13.68 -0.58
CA HIS A 20 3.86 12.49 -1.11
C HIS A 20 5.34 12.77 -1.42
N ARG A 21 5.66 13.95 -1.97
CA ARG A 21 7.03 14.30 -2.37
C ARG A 21 7.95 14.69 -1.22
N GLU A 22 7.43 15.34 -0.18
CA GLU A 22 8.26 15.95 0.87
C GLU A 22 8.26 15.15 2.17
N ASN A 23 7.30 14.24 2.38
CA ASN A 23 7.28 13.43 3.59
C ASN A 23 8.43 12.41 3.60
N VAL A 24 9.07 12.27 4.76
CA VAL A 24 10.15 11.33 5.05
C VAL A 24 9.67 10.39 6.15
N SER A 25 9.78 9.08 5.90
CA SER A 25 9.47 8.07 6.93
C SER A 25 10.38 8.27 8.15
N PRO A 26 9.82 8.25 9.38
CA PRO A 26 10.59 8.44 10.61
C PRO A 26 11.61 7.32 10.85
N THR A 27 11.44 6.15 10.21
CA THR A 27 12.33 4.99 10.32
C THR A 27 13.16 4.77 9.05
N GLY A 28 12.86 5.49 7.97
CA GLY A 28 13.39 5.18 6.64
C GLY A 28 12.83 3.89 6.02
N GLN A 29 11.85 3.23 6.66
CA GLN A 29 11.22 1.98 6.23
C GLN A 29 9.78 2.21 5.76
N PHE A 30 9.23 1.26 4.99
CA PHE A 30 7.81 1.20 4.61
C PHE A 30 7.00 0.68 5.78
N GLY A 31 5.89 1.33 6.12
CA GLY A 31 5.04 0.96 7.23
C GLY A 31 4.49 2.16 7.99
N PHE A 32 3.93 1.88 9.17
CA PHE A 32 3.34 2.88 10.04
C PHE A 32 3.38 2.41 11.50
N HIS A 33 3.46 3.36 12.42
CA HIS A 33 3.59 3.11 13.86
C HIS A 33 2.37 2.46 14.53
N VAL A 34 1.22 2.44 13.85
CA VAL A 34 -0.02 1.81 14.31
C VAL A 34 -0.68 1.03 13.18
N THR A 35 -1.43 0.01 13.56
CA THR A 35 -2.37 -0.67 12.66
C THR A 35 -3.43 0.34 12.20
N THR A 36 -3.50 0.57 10.88
CA THR A 36 -4.61 1.32 10.25
C THR A 36 -5.63 0.34 9.70
N CYS A 37 -6.70 0.85 9.08
CA CYS A 37 -7.70 0.01 8.41
C CYS A 37 -7.97 0.52 7.00
N ASN A 38 -8.13 -0.41 6.06
CA ASN A 38 -8.77 -0.15 4.77
C ASN A 38 -10.23 -0.61 4.90
N GLY A 39 -11.15 0.36 5.04
CA GLY A 39 -12.53 0.06 5.45
C GLY A 39 -12.55 -0.68 6.79
N ASN A 40 -13.11 -1.90 6.79
CA ASN A 40 -13.16 -2.77 7.97
C ASN A 40 -11.98 -3.75 8.08
N ILE A 41 -11.03 -3.73 7.14
CA ILE A 41 -9.90 -4.66 7.10
C ILE A 41 -8.68 -4.00 7.76
N PRO A 42 -8.15 -4.56 8.87
CA PRO A 42 -6.90 -4.08 9.46
C PRO A 42 -5.76 -4.18 8.46
N GLN A 43 -4.87 -3.19 8.40
CA GLN A 43 -3.68 -3.20 7.54
C GLN A 43 -2.45 -3.56 8.37
N ILE A 44 -1.65 -4.49 7.87
CA ILE A 44 -0.35 -4.82 8.47
C ILE A 44 0.66 -3.76 8.06
N ASN A 45 0.94 -2.85 8.98
CA ASN A 45 1.85 -1.72 8.78
C ASN A 45 3.23 -1.94 9.44
N THR A 46 3.58 -3.19 9.76
CA THR A 46 4.89 -3.51 10.34
C THR A 46 5.99 -3.00 9.43
N TRP A 47 6.95 -2.29 10.02
CA TRP A 47 8.03 -1.66 9.29
C TRP A 47 8.88 -2.68 8.52
N ASN A 48 9.18 -2.37 7.26
CA ASN A 48 10.05 -3.18 6.40
C ASN A 48 10.92 -2.29 5.49
N GLU A 49 12.17 -2.69 5.26
CA GLU A 49 13.09 -1.96 4.36
C GLU A 49 12.77 -2.18 2.89
N SER A 50 12.12 -3.30 2.56
CA SER A 50 11.71 -3.63 1.20
C SER A 50 10.23 -3.30 0.99
N TRP A 51 9.97 -2.44 0.02
CA TRP A 51 8.66 -2.21 -0.57
C TRP A 51 8.06 -3.50 -1.12
N GLN A 52 8.88 -4.32 -1.80
CA GLN A 52 8.40 -5.57 -2.38
C GLN A 52 7.87 -6.52 -1.30
N VAL A 53 8.61 -6.68 -0.20
CA VAL A 53 8.18 -7.52 0.93
C VAL A 53 6.97 -6.91 1.64
N PHE A 54 7.01 -5.60 1.95
CA PHE A 54 5.90 -4.90 2.58
C PHE A 54 4.58 -5.06 1.82
N PHE A 55 4.62 -4.83 0.49
CA PHE A 55 3.45 -4.98 -0.37
C PHE A 55 2.95 -6.43 -0.43
N ALA A 56 3.85 -7.39 -0.58
CA ALA A 56 3.49 -8.81 -0.62
C ALA A 56 2.85 -9.27 0.70
N ASP A 57 3.39 -8.86 1.84
CA ASP A 57 2.86 -9.22 3.16
C ASP A 57 1.47 -8.61 3.41
N GLY A 58 1.27 -7.35 3.00
CA GLY A 58 -0.05 -6.72 3.03
C GLY A 58 -1.08 -7.47 2.17
N LEU A 59 -0.71 -7.87 0.94
CA LEU A 59 -1.59 -8.62 0.06
C LEU A 59 -1.89 -10.02 0.58
N ARG A 60 -0.89 -10.75 1.12
CA ARG A 60 -1.11 -12.04 1.79
C ARG A 60 -2.06 -11.90 2.97
N TYR A 61 -1.91 -10.84 3.76
CA TYR A 61 -2.81 -10.60 4.88
C TYR A 61 -4.24 -10.35 4.42
N MET A 62 -4.45 -9.56 3.37
CA MET A 62 -5.79 -9.34 2.80
C MET A 62 -6.43 -10.65 2.31
N LEU A 63 -5.67 -11.51 1.61
CA LEU A 63 -6.15 -12.85 1.23
C LEU A 63 -6.49 -13.71 2.44
N ALA A 64 -5.66 -13.68 3.49
CA ALA A 64 -5.94 -14.42 4.71
C ALA A 64 -7.21 -13.91 5.43
N MET A 65 -7.51 -12.61 5.34
CA MET A 65 -8.78 -12.06 5.87
C MET A 65 -9.97 -12.50 5.03
N ASP A 66 -9.83 -12.51 3.70
CA ASP A 66 -10.87 -13.01 2.80
C ASP A 66 -11.21 -14.48 3.11
N VAL A 67 -10.20 -15.35 3.22
CA VAL A 67 -10.38 -16.77 3.57
C VAL A 67 -11.07 -16.95 4.93
N LYS A 68 -10.76 -16.10 5.92
CA LYS A 68 -11.42 -16.16 7.23
C LYS A 68 -12.91 -15.83 7.17
N VAL A 69 -13.32 -14.94 6.26
CA VAL A 69 -14.71 -14.48 6.15
C VAL A 69 -15.52 -15.37 5.21
N ASN A 70 -14.92 -15.72 4.06
CA ASN A 70 -15.61 -16.37 2.94
C ASN A 70 -15.27 -17.85 2.78
N GLY A 71 -14.30 -18.37 3.55
CA GLY A 71 -13.76 -19.71 3.36
C GLY A 71 -12.69 -19.77 2.28
N GLU A 72 -12.00 -20.91 2.20
CA GLU A 72 -10.96 -21.11 1.19
C GLU A 72 -11.57 -21.30 -0.20
N GLN A 73 -11.01 -20.60 -1.19
CA GLN A 73 -11.36 -20.73 -2.60
C GLN A 73 -10.11 -21.21 -3.35
N PRO A 74 -9.97 -22.51 -3.63
CA PRO A 74 -8.76 -23.08 -4.23
C PRO A 74 -8.36 -22.41 -5.54
N GLU A 75 -9.33 -22.05 -6.38
CA GLU A 75 -9.08 -21.38 -7.65
C GLU A 75 -8.48 -19.97 -7.46
N LEU A 76 -8.91 -19.25 -6.42
CA LEU A 76 -8.35 -17.95 -6.07
C LEU A 76 -6.92 -18.10 -5.53
N VAL A 77 -6.68 -19.08 -4.66
CA VAL A 77 -5.33 -19.35 -4.12
C VAL A 77 -4.37 -19.69 -5.25
N GLU A 78 -4.77 -20.56 -6.17
CA GLU A 78 -3.98 -20.91 -7.36
C GLU A 78 -3.73 -19.68 -8.24
N ALA A 79 -4.76 -18.87 -8.50
CA ALA A 79 -4.64 -17.65 -9.32
C ALA A 79 -3.76 -16.56 -8.68
N MET A 80 -3.67 -16.51 -7.35
CA MET A 80 -2.84 -15.55 -6.63
C MET A 80 -1.37 -15.95 -6.58
N GLN A 81 -1.04 -17.24 -6.72
CA GLN A 81 0.34 -17.71 -6.64
C GLN A 81 1.28 -17.01 -7.65
N PRO A 82 0.93 -16.87 -8.94
CA PRO A 82 1.75 -16.12 -9.90
C PRO A 82 1.96 -14.64 -9.55
N ILE A 83 1.05 -14.03 -8.79
CA ILE A 83 1.20 -12.63 -8.35
C ILE A 83 2.41 -12.50 -7.42
N PHE A 84 2.56 -13.42 -6.47
CA PHE A 84 3.68 -13.41 -5.53
C PHE A 84 4.99 -13.87 -6.17
N ASP A 85 4.93 -14.88 -7.04
CA ASP A 85 6.13 -15.51 -7.59
C ASP A 85 6.73 -14.73 -8.76
N PHE A 86 5.89 -14.06 -9.57
CA PHE A 86 6.32 -13.42 -10.80
C PHE A 86 5.97 -11.94 -10.86
N VAL A 87 4.72 -11.56 -10.60
CA VAL A 87 4.26 -10.18 -10.84
C VAL A 87 4.92 -9.19 -9.88
N ILE A 88 4.84 -9.45 -8.57
CA ILE A 88 5.43 -8.59 -7.54
C ILE A 88 6.94 -8.43 -7.76
N PRO A 89 7.76 -9.51 -7.89
CA PRO A 89 9.19 -9.37 -8.14
C PRO A 89 9.49 -8.62 -9.44
N ARG A 90 8.73 -8.87 -10.51
CA ARG A 90 8.98 -8.29 -11.83
C ARG A 90 8.66 -6.80 -11.89
N LEU A 91 7.67 -6.34 -11.15
CA LEU A 91 7.20 -4.95 -11.16
C LEU A 91 7.79 -4.11 -10.03
N LEU A 92 7.86 -4.65 -8.82
CA LEU A 92 8.31 -3.90 -7.64
C LEU A 92 9.83 -4.00 -7.41
N GLY A 93 10.45 -5.14 -7.74
CA GLY A 93 11.89 -5.33 -7.60
C GLY A 93 12.73 -4.26 -8.31
N PRO A 94 12.43 -3.91 -9.59
CA PRO A 94 13.14 -2.84 -10.29
C PRO A 94 13.01 -1.46 -9.64
N LEU A 95 11.92 -1.20 -8.89
CA LEU A 95 11.75 0.05 -8.17
C LEU A 95 12.74 0.18 -7.02
N GLU A 96 13.18 -0.93 -6.42
CA GLU A 96 14.13 -0.92 -5.31
C GLU A 96 15.59 -0.87 -5.76
N GLN A 97 15.88 -1.35 -6.97
CA GLN A 97 17.23 -1.55 -7.50
C GLN A 97 17.61 -0.55 -8.60
N GLY A 98 16.63 0.13 -9.19
CA GLY A 98 16.83 1.06 -10.30
C GLY A 98 17.44 2.41 -9.90
N PRO A 99 17.79 3.26 -10.88
CA PRO A 99 18.39 4.58 -10.65
C PRO A 99 17.46 5.54 -9.88
N ASN A 100 16.15 5.32 -9.98
CA ASN A 100 15.12 6.04 -9.23
C ASN A 100 14.55 5.13 -8.14
N ARG A 101 15.38 4.80 -7.13
CA ARG A 101 15.00 3.91 -6.03
C ARG A 101 13.76 4.43 -5.31
N ILE A 102 12.75 3.58 -5.17
CA ILE A 102 11.54 3.86 -4.40
C ILE A 102 11.90 4.13 -2.95
N ARG A 103 11.19 5.09 -2.37
CA ARG A 103 11.33 5.47 -0.97
C ARG A 103 9.98 5.36 -0.27
N PRO A 104 9.97 5.10 1.04
CA PRO A 104 8.76 5.22 1.83
C PRO A 104 8.20 6.64 1.77
N ALA A 105 6.89 6.74 1.64
CA ALA A 105 6.14 7.99 1.70
C ALA A 105 4.81 7.74 2.40
N LEU A 106 4.33 8.73 3.15
CA LEU A 106 2.97 8.69 3.68
C LEU A 106 1.99 8.86 2.53
N VAL A 107 1.06 7.92 2.40
CA VAL A 107 -0.02 7.95 1.40
C VAL A 107 -1.37 8.03 2.12
N HIS A 108 -2.37 8.59 1.45
CA HIS A 108 -3.75 8.48 1.92
C HIS A 108 -4.38 7.19 1.35
N GLY A 109 -5.37 6.65 2.06
CA GLY A 109 -5.83 5.26 1.89
C GLY A 109 -6.58 4.91 0.60
N ASP A 110 -6.99 5.89 -0.21
CA ASP A 110 -7.78 5.70 -1.45
C ASP A 110 -6.96 5.89 -2.74
N LEU A 111 -5.63 5.67 -2.68
CA LEU A 111 -4.74 5.70 -3.85
C LEU A 111 -4.43 4.32 -4.39
#